data_AF-X6PED7-F1
#
_entry.id   AF-X6PED7-F1
#
_cell.length_a   1.000
_cell.length_b   1.000
_cell.length_c   1.000
_cell.angle_alpha   90.00
_cell.angle_beta   90.00
_cell.angle_gamma   90.00
#
_symmetry.space_group_name_H-M   'P 1'
#
loop_
_entity.id
_entity.type
_entity.pdbx_description
1 polymer ?
#
loop_
_entity_poly.entity_id
_entity_poly.type
_entity_poly.pdbx_seq_one_letter_code
_entity_poly.pdbx_strand_id
1 'polypeptide(L)'
;MIFINVFSIFYIIVFSLIVLVIAVQNARTRKSFDSCREQKNEKGNPLIVCTRSFEPIGDIWTEIYCIEAKRETKKKDKKETGKKSDNQNDDDEQEVDNHLVYLVIPGNPGISTAYVYWLQEMVRLFYENLSKNETQKKWVKMTAMTISHANHCMDKDNQNKHKIFTLEEQIQHKVQFLHYLFERKFAKHANIQFVIAGHSIGSYIALKCLDHLHQANETCL
;
A
#
# COMPACT_ATOMS: atom_id res chain seq x y z
N MET A 1 -9.18 -10.83 -33.72
CA MET A 1 -9.22 -12.16 -33.05
C MET A 1 -8.01 -12.24 -32.14
N ILE A 2 -8.18 -12.00 -30.83
CA ILE A 2 -7.06 -11.98 -29.87
C ILE A 2 -6.83 -13.44 -29.44
N PHE A 3 -5.74 -14.05 -29.91
CA PHE A 3 -5.27 -15.33 -29.39
C PHE A 3 -4.66 -15.09 -28.00
N ILE A 4 -5.48 -15.22 -26.95
CA ILE A 4 -4.95 -15.27 -25.60
C ILE A 4 -4.28 -16.62 -25.44
N ASN A 5 -2.96 -16.61 -25.24
CA ASN A 5 -2.14 -17.80 -25.15
C ASN A 5 -2.54 -18.59 -23.89
N VAL A 6 -3.21 -19.73 -24.09
CA VAL A 6 -3.79 -20.57 -23.04
C VAL A 6 -2.75 -20.96 -21.98
N PHE A 7 -1.47 -21.06 -22.37
CA PHE A 7 -0.35 -21.31 -21.45
C PHE A 7 -0.12 -20.19 -20.44
N SER A 8 -0.33 -18.93 -20.83
CA SER A 8 -0.15 -17.78 -19.93
C SER A 8 -1.26 -17.71 -18.87
N ILE A 9 -2.50 -18.01 -19.26
CA ILE A 9 -3.63 -18.14 -18.33
C ILE A 9 -3.37 -19.27 -17.34
N PHE A 10 -2.88 -20.42 -17.81
CA PHE A 10 -2.56 -21.54 -16.95
C PHE A 10 -1.47 -21.20 -15.94
N TYR A 11 -0.43 -20.47 -16.36
CA TYR A 11 0.64 -20.02 -15.47
C TYR A 11 0.13 -19.03 -14.41
N ILE A 12 -0.74 -18.09 -14.78
CA ILE A 12 -1.34 -17.14 -13.84
C ILE A 12 -2.24 -17.85 -12.83
N ILE A 13 -3.05 -18.81 -13.27
CA ILE A 13 -3.94 -19.58 -12.39
C ILE A 13 -3.13 -20.46 -11.44
N VAL A 14 -2.12 -21.18 -11.95
CA VAL A 14 -1.25 -22.05 -11.15
C VAL A 14 -0.43 -21.23 -10.16
N PHE A 15 0.13 -20.09 -10.58
CA PHE A 15 0.85 -19.19 -9.70
C PHE A 15 -0.07 -18.61 -8.60
N SER A 16 -1.29 -18.22 -8.96
CA SER A 16 -2.29 -17.73 -7.99
C SER A 16 -2.70 -18.82 -7.00
N LEU A 17 -2.87 -20.06 -7.44
CA LEU A 17 -3.15 -21.21 -6.58
C LEU A 17 -1.98 -21.56 -5.66
N ILE A 18 -0.74 -21.51 -6.15
CA ILE A 18 0.46 -21.76 -5.33
C ILE A 18 0.62 -20.67 -4.27
N VAL A 19 0.46 -19.39 -4.63
CA VAL A 19 0.48 -18.28 -3.69
C VAL A 19 -0.63 -18.43 -2.65
N LEU A 20 -1.83 -18.85 -3.05
CA LEU A 20 -2.94 -19.11 -2.14
C LEU A 20 -2.64 -20.26 -1.16
N VAL A 21 -2.09 -21.38 -1.65
CA VAL A 21 -1.72 -22.53 -0.81
C VAL A 21 -0.64 -22.14 0.20
N ILE A 22 0.40 -21.41 -0.24
CA ILE A 22 1.47 -20.92 0.64
C ILE A 22 0.91 -19.93 1.67
N ALA A 23 0.05 -19.00 1.26
CA ALA A 23 -0.58 -18.03 2.16
C ALA A 23 -1.48 -18.72 3.20
N VAL A 24 -2.26 -19.72 2.80
CA VAL A 24 -3.14 -20.51 3.70
C VAL A 24 -2.32 -21.39 4.65
N GLN A 25 -1.24 -22.00 4.17
CA GLN A 25 -0.33 -22.78 5.02
C GLN A 25 0.39 -21.89 6.04
N ASN A 26 0.88 -20.73 5.62
CA ASN A 26 1.51 -19.75 6.51
C ASN A 26 0.52 -19.13 7.52
N ALA A 27 -0.75 -18.98 7.15
CA ALA A 27 -1.79 -18.51 8.07
C ALA A 27 -2.16 -19.56 9.15
N ARG A 28 -1.92 -20.85 8.90
CA ARG A 28 -2.21 -21.95 9.85
C ARG A 28 -1.12 -22.18 10.89
N THR A 29 0.14 -21.85 10.61
CA THR A 29 1.28 -22.09 11.52
C THR A 29 1.43 -21.03 12.61
N ARG A 30 0.33 -20.41 13.05
CA ARG A 30 0.29 -19.36 14.09
C ARG A 30 1.07 -19.75 15.35
N LYS A 31 2.28 -19.20 15.46
CA LYS A 31 2.86 -18.71 16.71
C LYS A 31 3.47 -17.34 16.42
N SER A 32 2.84 -16.29 16.93
CA SER A 32 3.34 -14.92 17.01
C SER A 32 3.70 -14.25 15.67
N PHE A 33 2.68 -13.72 14.98
CA PHE A 33 2.85 -12.61 14.02
C PHE A 33 2.67 -11.25 14.71
N ASP A 34 2.87 -11.20 16.03
CA ASP A 34 2.70 -10.00 16.88
C ASP A 34 3.93 -9.08 16.88
N SER A 35 4.89 -9.27 15.97
CA SER A 35 6.00 -8.34 15.81
C SER A 35 5.91 -7.69 14.44
N CYS A 36 5.28 -6.52 14.39
CA CYS A 36 5.70 -5.44 13.49
C CYS A 36 7.20 -5.24 13.72
N ARG A 37 8.03 -5.92 12.94
CA ARG A 37 9.48 -5.92 13.13
C ARG A 37 10.04 -4.71 12.41
N GLU A 38 10.37 -3.66 13.17
CA GLU A 38 11.21 -2.59 12.66
C GLU A 38 12.56 -3.17 12.23
N GLN A 39 12.85 -3.12 10.94
CA GLN A 39 14.20 -3.40 10.46
C GLN A 39 14.98 -2.09 10.55
N LYS A 40 16.09 -2.07 11.29
CA LYS A 40 16.90 -0.86 11.47
C LYS A 40 18.07 -0.85 10.49
N ASN A 41 18.47 0.34 10.02
CA ASN A 41 19.71 0.50 9.26
C ASN A 41 20.93 0.48 10.19
N GLU A 42 22.13 0.57 9.61
CA GLU A 42 23.42 0.58 10.34
C GLU A 42 23.54 1.72 11.37
N LYS A 43 22.72 2.76 11.25
CA LYS A 43 22.63 3.89 12.19
C LYS A 43 21.54 3.72 13.25
N GLY A 44 20.83 2.59 13.26
CA GLY A 44 19.78 2.27 14.23
C GLY A 44 18.39 2.86 13.91
N ASN A 45 18.20 3.51 12.76
CA ASN A 45 16.90 4.07 12.36
C ASN A 45 16.02 3.02 11.67
N PRO A 46 14.71 2.96 11.93
CA PRO A 46 13.82 2.00 11.26
C PRO A 46 13.74 2.30 9.76
N LEU A 47 14.20 1.34 8.96
CA LEU A 47 14.21 1.28 7.52
C LEU A 47 12.82 0.94 6.95
N ILE A 48 12.11 0.04 7.64
CA ILE A 48 10.77 -0.43 7.28
C ILE A 48 9.93 -0.41 8.55
N VAL A 49 8.82 0.33 8.50
CA VAL A 49 7.84 0.42 9.58
C VAL A 49 6.58 -0.30 9.15
N CYS A 50 6.11 -1.25 9.94
CA CYS A 50 4.85 -1.94 9.74
C CYS A 50 3.86 -1.48 10.81
N THR A 51 2.70 -1.00 10.40
CA THR A 51 1.63 -0.54 11.28
C THR A 51 0.35 -1.29 10.96
N ARG A 52 -0.29 -1.81 12.01
CA ARG A 52 -1.65 -2.33 11.96
C ARG A 52 -2.55 -1.28 12.59
N SER A 53 -3.60 -0.88 11.89
CA SER A 53 -4.62 0.03 12.41
C SER A 53 -6.01 -0.55 12.19
N PHE A 54 -6.95 -0.13 13.04
CA PHE A 54 -8.38 -0.29 12.83
C PHE A 54 -8.93 1.11 12.61
N GLU A 55 -9.44 1.37 11.42
CA GLU A 55 -9.94 2.69 11.04
C GLU A 55 -11.41 2.58 10.62
N PRO A 56 -12.25 3.56 11.00
CA PRO A 56 -13.62 3.64 10.50
C PRO A 56 -13.61 4.16 9.07
N ILE A 57 -13.99 3.30 8.13
CA ILE A 57 -14.19 3.66 6.72
C ILE A 57 -15.70 3.73 6.50
N GLY A 58 -16.23 4.96 6.46
CA GLY A 58 -17.68 5.17 6.61
C GLY A 58 -18.13 4.65 7.97
N ASP A 59 -19.13 3.77 7.97
CA ASP A 59 -19.69 3.15 9.19
C ASP A 59 -19.05 1.78 9.52
N ILE A 60 -17.97 1.42 8.82
CA ILE A 60 -17.35 0.09 8.92
C ILE A 60 -15.94 0.21 9.50
N TRP A 61 -15.75 -0.33 10.70
CA TRP A 61 -14.42 -0.54 11.28
C TRP A 61 -13.67 -1.63 10.53
N THR A 62 -12.50 -1.28 10.01
CA THR A 62 -11.74 -2.18 9.15
C THR A 62 -10.27 -2.22 9.52
N GLU A 63 -9.72 -3.43 9.52
CA GLU A 63 -8.30 -3.66 9.68
C GLU A 63 -7.52 -3.24 8.42
N ILE A 64 -6.51 -2.41 8.64
CA ILE A 64 -5.58 -1.94 7.61
C ILE A 64 -4.16 -2.26 8.08
N TYR A 65 -3.37 -2.75 7.14
CA TYR A 65 -1.91 -2.84 7.30
C TYR A 65 -1.24 -1.82 6.40
N CYS A 66 -0.26 -1.13 6.95
CA CYS A 66 0.54 -0.13 6.28
C CYS A 66 2.01 -0.44 6.53
N ILE A 67 2.79 -0.59 5.46
CA ILE A 67 4.22 -0.85 5.51
C ILE A 67 4.92 0.26 4.75
N GLU A 68 5.75 1.02 5.44
CA GLU A 68 6.41 2.19 4.89
C GLU A 68 7.93 2.02 4.91
N ALA A 69 8.57 2.44 3.82
CA ALA A 69 10.01 2.66 3.76
C ALA A 69 10.27 4.06 3.19
N LYS A 70 11.20 4.78 3.82
CA LYS A 70 11.64 6.10 3.39
C LYS A 70 13.16 6.13 3.27
N ARG A 71 13.67 6.75 2.22
CA ARG A 71 15.10 7.00 2.05
C ARG A 71 15.58 8.03 3.08
N GLU A 72 16.73 7.79 3.70
CA GLU A 72 17.45 8.85 4.42
C GLU A 72 17.93 9.88 3.39
N THR A 73 17.23 11.01 3.32
CA THR A 73 17.73 12.19 2.63
C THR A 73 18.82 12.78 3.52
N LYS A 74 20.06 12.84 3.05
CA LYS A 74 21.11 13.58 3.75
C LYS A 74 20.65 15.04 3.80
N LYS A 75 20.14 15.50 4.95
CA LYS A 75 20.05 16.94 5.19
C LYS A 75 21.46 17.47 5.02
N LYS A 76 21.68 18.34 4.02
CA LYS A 76 22.85 19.21 4.03
C LYS A 76 22.71 20.04 5.30
N ASP A 77 23.48 19.71 6.33
CA ASP A 77 23.65 20.60 7.46
C ASP A 77 24.18 21.92 6.90
N LYS A 78 23.32 22.94 6.77
CA LYS A 78 23.75 24.34 6.63
C LYS A 78 24.43 24.67 7.95
N LYS A 79 25.70 24.30 8.06
CA LYS A 79 26.58 24.74 9.13
C LYS A 79 26.76 26.23 8.90
N GLU A 80 26.03 27.03 9.67
CA GLU A 80 26.22 28.46 9.79
C GLU A 80 27.71 28.73 10.05
N THR A 81 28.41 29.10 8.98
CA THR A 81 29.67 29.82 9.07
C THR A 81 29.40 31.13 8.38
N GLY A 82 29.20 32.16 9.21
CA GLY A 82 28.92 33.51 8.75
C GLY A 82 30.00 33.99 7.80
N LYS A 83 29.62 34.31 6.57
CA LYS A 83 30.23 35.36 5.77
C LYS A 83 29.23 35.82 4.71
N LYS A 84 28.84 37.09 4.81
CA LYS A 84 28.17 37.83 3.74
C LYS A 84 29.08 37.82 2.50
N SER A 85 28.56 37.32 1.39
CA SER A 85 28.93 37.78 0.05
C SER A 85 27.77 37.51 -0.90
N ASP A 86 27.43 38.56 -1.64
CA ASP A 86 26.31 38.67 -2.55
C ASP A 86 26.38 37.73 -3.76
N ASN A 87 25.21 37.49 -4.34
CA ASN A 87 24.92 36.83 -5.62
C ASN A 87 25.20 35.32 -5.70
N GLN A 88 24.15 34.54 -5.47
CA GLN A 88 23.97 33.25 -6.13
C GLN A 88 22.48 33.04 -6.44
N ASN A 89 22.19 32.83 -7.72
CA ASN A 89 20.91 32.27 -8.17
C ASN A 89 20.86 30.85 -7.60
N ASP A 90 20.18 30.71 -6.47
CA ASP A 90 19.85 29.42 -5.89
C ASP A 90 18.70 28.82 -6.71
N ASP A 91 19.05 28.12 -7.79
CA ASP A 91 18.21 27.03 -8.30
C ASP A 91 18.22 25.93 -7.22
N ASP A 92 17.48 26.17 -6.14
CA ASP A 92 17.14 25.16 -5.14
C ASP A 92 16.40 24.05 -5.91
N GLU A 93 17.12 22.97 -6.27
CA GLU A 93 16.51 21.70 -6.64
C GLU A 93 15.63 21.27 -5.47
N GLN A 94 14.36 21.69 -5.50
CA GLN A 94 13.34 21.20 -4.59
C GLN A 94 13.32 19.68 -4.73
N GLU A 95 13.79 18.99 -3.71
CA GLU A 95 13.78 17.54 -3.64
C GLU A 95 12.32 17.08 -3.78
N VAL A 96 11.98 16.56 -4.95
CA VAL A 96 10.59 16.19 -5.27
C VAL A 96 10.18 15.03 -4.37
N ASP A 97 9.20 15.23 -3.49
CA ASP A 97 8.63 14.21 -2.59
C ASP A 97 7.78 13.21 -3.38
N ASN A 98 8.44 12.44 -4.24
CA ASN A 98 7.85 11.39 -5.05
C ASN A 98 7.57 10.17 -4.18
N HIS A 99 6.29 9.90 -3.96
CA HIS A 99 5.81 8.82 -3.11
C HIS A 99 5.04 7.78 -3.93
N LEU A 100 5.51 6.53 -3.91
CA LEU A 100 4.77 5.39 -4.46
C LEU A 100 3.87 4.76 -3.40
N VAL A 101 2.58 4.70 -3.65
CA VAL A 101 1.62 3.97 -2.80
C VAL A 101 1.17 2.71 -3.52
N TYR A 102 1.40 1.55 -2.91
CA TYR A 102 0.99 0.25 -3.44
C TYR A 102 -0.13 -0.34 -2.59
N LEU A 103 -1.35 -0.37 -3.10
CA LEU A 103 -2.52 -0.88 -2.38
C LEU A 103 -2.91 -2.28 -2.89
N VAL A 104 -3.05 -3.23 -1.97
CA VAL A 104 -3.62 -4.56 -2.26
C VAL A 104 -5.03 -4.69 -1.70
N ILE A 105 -5.98 -4.96 -2.59
CA ILE A 105 -7.32 -5.42 -2.24
C ILE A 105 -7.29 -6.96 -2.15
N PRO A 106 -7.57 -7.54 -0.97
CA PRO A 106 -7.47 -8.98 -0.78
C PRO A 106 -8.54 -9.72 -1.60
N GLY A 107 -8.24 -10.97 -1.95
CA GLY A 107 -9.24 -11.97 -2.36
C GLY A 107 -9.74 -12.78 -1.17
N ASN A 108 -10.55 -13.82 -1.40
CA ASN A 108 -11.04 -14.75 -0.36
C ASN A 108 -9.87 -15.39 0.42
N PRO A 109 -9.84 -15.44 1.77
CA PRO A 109 -10.89 -15.12 2.75
C PRO A 109 -11.04 -13.64 3.13
N GLY A 110 -10.52 -12.68 2.37
CA GLY A 110 -10.69 -11.24 2.60
C GLY A 110 -9.90 -10.68 3.78
N ILE A 111 -8.89 -11.41 4.26
CA ILE A 111 -8.12 -11.06 5.46
C ILE A 111 -6.81 -10.38 5.05
N SER A 112 -6.58 -9.15 5.52
CA SER A 112 -5.37 -8.37 5.21
C SER A 112 -4.07 -9.00 5.72
N THR A 113 -4.12 -9.68 6.88
CA THR A 113 -2.93 -10.31 7.50
C THR A 113 -2.18 -11.26 6.57
N ALA A 114 -2.91 -11.93 5.66
CA ALA A 114 -2.33 -12.88 4.70
C ALA A 114 -1.34 -12.23 3.72
N TYR A 115 -1.41 -10.90 3.52
CA TYR A 115 -0.58 -10.18 2.56
C TYR A 115 0.60 -9.47 3.23
N VAL A 116 0.63 -9.35 4.56
CA VAL A 116 1.60 -8.53 5.29
C VAL A 116 3.04 -8.95 4.99
N TYR A 117 3.34 -10.24 5.05
CA TYR A 117 4.69 -10.75 4.76
C TYR A 117 5.14 -10.42 3.34
N TRP A 118 4.26 -10.60 2.36
CA TRP A 118 4.55 -10.30 0.97
C TRP A 118 4.77 -8.79 0.74
N LEU A 119 3.94 -7.94 1.36
CA LEU A 119 4.11 -6.49 1.30
C LEU A 119 5.43 -6.03 1.94
N GLN A 120 5.82 -6.64 3.07
CA GLN A 120 7.10 -6.34 3.73
C GLN A 120 8.28 -6.68 2.81
N GLU A 121 8.24 -7.85 2.19
CA GLU A 121 9.30 -8.29 1.29
C GLU A 121 9.35 -7.43 0.02
N MET A 122 8.20 -7.06 -0.53
CA MET A 122 8.11 -6.13 -1.67
C MET A 122 8.73 -4.77 -1.33
N VAL A 123 8.41 -4.19 -0.18
CA VAL A 123 8.96 -2.90 0.27
C VAL A 123 10.47 -3.00 0.51
N ARG A 124 10.94 -4.11 1.11
CA ARG A 124 12.37 -4.38 1.31
C ARG A 124 13.12 -4.42 -0.03
N LEU A 125 12.63 -5.22 -0.98
CA LEU A 125 13.22 -5.35 -2.30
C LEU A 125 13.20 -4.04 -3.07
N PHE A 126 12.11 -3.26 -2.97
CA PHE A 126 12.04 -1.93 -3.55
C PHE A 126 13.16 -1.03 -3.01
N TYR A 127 13.32 -0.97 -1.68
CA TYR A 127 14.33 -0.14 -1.04
C TYR A 127 15.78 -0.56 -1.38
N GLU A 128 16.05 -1.86 -1.39
CA GLU A 128 17.38 -2.38 -1.75
C GLU A 128 17.76 -2.07 -3.20
N ASN A 129 16.78 -2.10 -4.11
CA ASN A 129 16.99 -1.77 -5.52
C ASN A 129 17.13 -0.25 -5.73
N LEU A 130 16.39 0.58 -5.00
CA LEU A 130 16.56 2.03 -4.99
C LEU A 130 17.99 2.45 -4.64
N SER A 131 18.64 1.70 -3.74
CA SER A 131 20.00 2.00 -3.28
C SER A 131 21.07 1.64 -4.33
N LYS A 132 20.73 0.78 -5.31
CA LYS A 132 21.68 0.22 -6.29
C LYS A 132 21.55 0.84 -7.68
N ASN A 133 20.39 1.38 -8.04
CA ASN A 133 20.10 1.85 -9.40
C ASN A 133 19.84 3.36 -9.45
N GLU A 134 20.69 4.12 -10.16
CA GLU A 134 20.55 5.58 -10.28
C GLU A 134 19.29 6.01 -11.03
N THR A 135 18.78 5.18 -11.95
CA THR A 135 17.53 5.41 -12.70
C THR A 135 16.27 5.26 -11.85
N GLN A 136 16.33 4.64 -10.67
CA GLN A 136 15.20 4.54 -9.74
C GLN A 136 15.20 5.64 -8.67
N LYS A 137 16.12 6.61 -8.73
CA LYS A 137 16.14 7.82 -7.86
C LYS A 137 14.85 8.66 -7.92
N LYS A 138 13.91 8.35 -8.83
CA LYS A 138 12.59 8.97 -8.88
C LYS A 138 11.88 8.90 -7.54
N TRP A 139 11.84 7.74 -6.87
CA TRP A 139 11.03 7.57 -5.66
C TRP A 139 11.84 7.74 -4.37
N VAL A 140 11.30 8.50 -3.41
CA VAL A 140 11.94 8.73 -2.09
C VAL A 140 11.24 7.98 -0.96
N LYS A 141 9.96 7.63 -1.17
CA LYS A 141 9.13 6.91 -0.21
C LYS A 141 8.27 5.87 -0.93
N MET A 142 8.10 4.71 -0.30
CA MET A 142 7.08 3.75 -0.67
C MET A 142 6.21 3.41 0.54
N THR A 143 4.90 3.40 0.32
CA THR A 143 3.90 2.91 1.29
C THR A 143 3.11 1.79 0.66
N ALA A 144 3.29 0.56 1.16
CA ALA A 144 2.50 -0.59 0.76
C ALA A 144 1.37 -0.81 1.76
N MET A 145 0.14 -0.98 1.28
CA MET A 145 -1.05 -1.07 2.11
C MET A 145 -1.93 -2.25 1.71
N THR A 146 -2.69 -2.77 2.66
CA THR A 146 -3.82 -3.66 2.38
C THR A 146 -4.92 -3.41 3.39
N ILE A 147 -6.16 -3.67 2.97
CA ILE A 147 -7.36 -3.45 3.77
C ILE A 147 -8.22 -4.72 3.74
N SER A 148 -8.63 -5.22 4.89
CA SER A 148 -9.54 -6.38 4.96
C SER A 148 -10.88 -6.10 4.27
N HIS A 149 -11.55 -7.14 3.78
CA HIS A 149 -12.97 -7.02 3.42
C HIS A 149 -13.80 -6.61 4.65
N ALA A 150 -14.90 -5.90 4.42
CA ALA A 150 -15.82 -5.51 5.48
C ALA A 150 -16.22 -6.75 6.29
N ASN A 151 -16.12 -6.64 7.61
CA ASN A 151 -16.43 -7.72 8.56
C ASN A 151 -15.59 -9.01 8.45
N HIS A 152 -14.47 -8.99 7.71
CA HIS A 152 -13.53 -10.13 7.65
C HIS A 152 -12.36 -9.98 8.64
N CYS A 153 -12.28 -8.87 9.37
CA CYS A 153 -11.37 -8.68 10.48
C CYS A 153 -11.99 -9.14 11.81
N MET A 154 -11.18 -9.85 12.60
CA MET A 154 -11.55 -10.29 13.95
C MET A 154 -11.29 -9.17 14.94
N ASP A 155 -12.20 -8.20 15.02
CA ASP A 155 -12.22 -7.20 16.08
C ASP A 155 -13.37 -7.50 17.06
N LYS A 156 -13.08 -7.38 18.35
CA LYS A 156 -14.05 -7.58 19.43
C LYS A 156 -15.10 -6.47 19.43
N ASP A 157 -14.71 -5.26 19.05
CA ASP A 157 -15.54 -4.05 19.09
C ASP A 157 -16.19 -3.73 17.73
N ASN A 158 -16.01 -4.60 16.74
CA ASN A 158 -16.66 -4.47 15.44
C ASN A 158 -18.18 -4.57 15.59
N GLN A 159 -18.87 -3.44 15.52
CA GLN A 159 -20.33 -3.37 15.61
C GLN A 159 -21.04 -4.12 14.46
N ASN A 160 -20.32 -4.40 13.37
CA ASN A 160 -20.81 -5.14 12.23
C ASN A 160 -20.53 -6.65 12.29
N LYS A 161 -20.13 -7.21 13.45
CA LYS A 161 -19.61 -8.60 13.64
C LYS A 161 -20.47 -9.74 13.08
N HIS A 162 -21.71 -9.48 12.67
CA HIS A 162 -22.62 -10.48 12.09
C HIS A 162 -23.28 -10.02 10.78
N LYS A 163 -22.94 -8.82 10.30
CA LYS A 163 -23.48 -8.31 9.05
C LYS A 163 -22.82 -9.07 7.89
N ILE A 164 -23.65 -9.64 7.03
CA ILE A 164 -23.23 -10.16 5.73
C ILE A 164 -23.25 -8.98 4.77
N PHE A 165 -22.11 -8.75 4.13
CA PHE A 165 -21.96 -7.70 3.12
C PHE A 165 -22.08 -8.32 1.74
N THR A 166 -22.90 -7.70 0.90
CA THR A 166 -22.97 -8.00 -0.53
C THR A 166 -21.66 -7.59 -1.22
N LEU A 167 -21.43 -8.14 -2.43
CA LEU A 167 -20.27 -7.74 -3.24
C LEU A 167 -20.28 -6.24 -3.54
N GLU A 168 -21.45 -5.67 -3.80
CA GLU A 168 -21.59 -4.23 -4.06
C GLU A 168 -21.23 -3.40 -2.82
N GLU A 169 -21.71 -3.78 -1.63
CA GLU A 169 -21.30 -3.10 -0.40
C GLU A 169 -19.79 -3.23 -0.13
N GLN A 170 -19.17 -4.35 -0.49
CA GLN A 170 -17.71 -4.49 -0.43
C GLN A 170 -16.99 -3.54 -1.39
N ILE A 171 -17.53 -3.34 -2.60
CA ILE A 171 -17.00 -2.37 -3.57
C ILE A 171 -17.12 -0.95 -3.01
N GLN A 172 -18.31 -0.55 -2.55
CA GLN A 172 -18.54 0.79 -1.99
C GLN A 172 -17.64 1.07 -0.80
N HIS A 173 -17.44 0.09 0.07
CA HIS A 173 -16.51 0.19 1.19
C HIS A 173 -15.05 0.46 0.73
N LYS A 174 -14.62 -0.12 -0.40
CA LYS A 174 -13.29 0.15 -0.96
C LYS A 174 -13.20 1.48 -1.71
N VAL A 175 -14.29 1.93 -2.34
CA VAL A 175 -14.39 3.28 -2.91
C VAL A 175 -14.22 4.32 -1.79
N GLN A 176 -14.97 4.17 -0.69
CA GLN A 176 -14.84 5.04 0.49
C GLN A 176 -13.42 5.05 1.06
N PHE A 177 -12.77 3.88 1.11
CA PHE A 177 -11.38 3.79 1.54
C PHE A 177 -10.43 4.56 0.61
N LEU A 178 -10.61 4.46 -0.71
CA LEU A 178 -9.79 5.21 -1.67
C LEU A 178 -9.97 6.73 -1.52
N HIS A 179 -11.21 7.21 -1.35
CA HIS A 179 -11.46 8.62 -1.02
C HIS A 179 -10.73 9.04 0.27
N TYR A 180 -10.84 8.23 1.32
CA TYR A 180 -10.10 8.47 2.56
C TYR A 180 -8.58 8.58 2.32
N LEU A 181 -8.02 7.71 1.49
CA LEU A 181 -6.60 7.76 1.14
C LEU A 181 -6.26 9.06 0.41
N PHE A 182 -6.97 9.40 -0.67
CA PHE A 182 -6.66 10.55 -1.51
C PHE A 182 -6.89 11.89 -0.80
N GLU A 183 -8.01 12.02 -0.08
CA GLU A 183 -8.47 13.30 0.46
C GLU A 183 -7.97 13.57 1.88
N ARG A 184 -7.59 12.53 2.63
CA ARG A 184 -7.16 12.69 4.03
C ARG A 184 -5.75 12.22 4.26
N LYS A 185 -5.47 10.93 4.03
CA LYS A 185 -4.17 10.33 4.39
C LYS A 185 -3.03 10.92 3.58
N PHE A 186 -3.29 11.18 2.29
CA PHE A 186 -2.26 11.50 1.32
C PHE A 186 -2.40 12.88 0.66
N ALA A 187 -3.42 13.66 1.02
CA ALA A 187 -3.73 14.96 0.42
C ALA A 187 -2.59 16.00 0.47
N LYS A 188 -1.64 15.85 1.40
CA LYS A 188 -0.53 16.80 1.59
C LYS A 188 0.71 16.50 0.75
N HIS A 189 0.80 15.36 0.08
CA HIS A 189 1.97 15.04 -0.72
C HIS A 189 1.79 15.56 -2.15
N ALA A 190 2.80 16.28 -2.64
CA ALA A 190 2.73 16.95 -3.93
C ALA A 190 2.82 15.99 -5.13
N ASN A 191 3.46 14.82 -4.99
CA ASN A 191 3.62 13.87 -6.08
C ASN A 191 3.48 12.41 -5.63
N ILE A 192 2.24 11.92 -5.65
CA ILE A 192 1.94 10.51 -5.35
C ILE A 192 1.55 9.77 -6.61
N GLN A 193 2.11 8.56 -6.76
CA GLN A 193 1.58 7.59 -7.70
C GLN A 193 0.98 6.40 -6.94
N PHE A 194 -0.27 6.07 -7.29
CA PHE A 194 -0.95 4.89 -6.76
C PHE A 194 -0.80 3.71 -7.72
N VAL A 195 -0.50 2.55 -7.16
CA VAL A 195 -0.61 1.25 -7.82
C VAL A 195 -1.62 0.44 -7.02
N ILE A 196 -2.73 0.09 -7.66
CA ILE A 196 -3.77 -0.73 -7.05
C ILE A 196 -3.67 -2.14 -7.64
N ALA A 197 -3.44 -3.11 -6.78
CA ALA A 197 -3.47 -4.52 -7.10
C ALA A 197 -4.64 -5.18 -6.38
N GLY A 198 -5.23 -6.18 -7.02
CA GLY A 198 -6.24 -7.02 -6.39
C GLY A 198 -5.90 -8.49 -6.62
N HIS A 199 -6.20 -9.33 -5.64
CA HIS A 199 -6.07 -10.78 -5.76
C HIS A 199 -7.45 -11.43 -5.90
N SER A 200 -7.65 -12.31 -6.89
CA SER A 200 -8.91 -13.03 -7.12
C SER A 200 -10.12 -12.06 -7.18
N ILE A 201 -11.15 -12.23 -6.35
CA ILE A 201 -12.28 -11.30 -6.25
C ILE A 201 -11.85 -9.87 -5.93
N GLY A 202 -10.72 -9.68 -5.25
CA GLY A 202 -10.12 -8.37 -5.01
C GLY A 202 -9.72 -7.64 -6.29
N SER A 203 -9.36 -8.36 -7.37
CA SER A 203 -9.07 -7.75 -8.67
C SER A 203 -10.33 -7.14 -9.29
N TYR A 204 -11.45 -7.86 -9.20
CA TYR A 204 -12.75 -7.35 -9.67
C TYR A 204 -13.19 -6.13 -8.85
N ILE A 205 -13.07 -6.19 -7.53
CA ILE A 205 -13.39 -5.07 -6.64
C ILE A 205 -12.52 -3.85 -6.98
N ALA A 206 -11.21 -4.02 -7.21
CA ALA A 206 -10.31 -2.94 -7.59
C ALA A 206 -10.73 -2.27 -8.89
N LEU A 207 -11.07 -3.06 -9.92
CA LEU A 207 -11.54 -2.53 -11.19
C LEU A 207 -12.84 -1.73 -11.01
N LYS A 208 -13.79 -2.25 -10.23
CA LYS A 208 -15.04 -1.52 -9.95
C LYS A 208 -14.82 -0.23 -9.17
N CYS A 209 -13.87 -0.22 -8.23
CA CYS A 209 -13.52 1.03 -7.56
C CYS A 209 -13.00 2.09 -8.54
N LEU A 210 -12.18 1.69 -9.52
CA LEU A 210 -11.69 2.60 -10.56
C LEU A 210 -12.82 3.12 -11.45
N ASP A 211 -13.78 2.26 -11.84
CA ASP A 211 -14.97 2.68 -12.58
C ASP A 211 -15.73 3.78 -11.82
N HIS A 212 -15.96 3.60 -10.52
CA HIS A 212 -16.66 4.58 -9.67
C HIS A 212 -15.89 5.90 -9.55
N LEU A 213 -14.57 5.84 -9.34
CA LEU A 213 -13.73 7.03 -9.23
C LEU A 213 -13.67 7.81 -10.54
N HIS A 214 -13.65 7.11 -11.68
CA HIS A 214 -13.67 7.75 -12.98
C HIS A 214 -14.99 8.49 -13.23
N GLN A 215 -16.13 7.83 -12.98
CA GLN A 215 -17.46 8.43 -13.14
C GLN A 215 -17.68 9.64 -12.23
N ALA A 216 -17.16 9.60 -10.99
CA ALA A 216 -17.24 10.73 -10.07
C ALA A 216 -16.43 11.94 -10.55
N ASN A 217 -15.30 11.72 -11.23
CA ASN A 217 -14.50 12.79 -11.82
C ASN A 217 -15.15 13.38 -13.08
N GLU A 218 -15.86 12.56 -13.87
CA GLU A 218 -16.57 13.04 -15.08
C GLU A 218 -17.85 13.81 -14.75
N THR A 219 -18.51 13.53 -13.62
CA THR A 219 -19.73 14.23 -13.18
C THR A 219 -19.47 15.55 -12.46
N CYS A 220 -18.20 15.88 -12.18
CA CYS A 220 -17.76 17.13 -11.56
C CYS A 220 -17.19 18.16 -12.57
N LEU A 221 -17.34 17.92 -13.89
CA LEU A 221 -17.02 18.85 -14.97
C LEU A 221 -18.30 19.37 -15.64
#